data_AF-A0A0H1R8L1-F1
#
_entry.id   AF-A0A0H1R8L1-F1
#
_cell.length_a   1.000
_cell.length_b   1.000
_cell.length_c   1.000
_cell.angle_alpha   90.00
_cell.angle_beta   90.00
_cell.angle_gamma   90.00
#
_symmetry.space_group_name_H-M   'P 1'
#
loop_
_entity.id
_entity.type
_entity.pdbx_description
1 polymer ?
#
loop_
_entity_poly.entity_id
_entity_poly.type
_entity_poly.pdbx_seq_one_letter_code
_entity_poly.pdbx_strand_id
1 'polypeptide(L)'
;MVFRICEDVGTTKRRRMTPRRALKIWEMHKGICVLCHEPIDGAREDWFIEHLIALENGGSDEDKSGNLGPAHLWHKAAKDAVDHSAGAQAKRRKRHHIGIRQRKGPPIPGSKDSPWKRRMDGTLERRSK
;
A
#
# COMPACT_ATOMS: atom_id res chain seq x y z
N MET A 1 13.37 -4.02 -31.15
CA MET A 1 12.26 -4.02 -30.18
C MET A 1 12.71 -3.19 -28.98
N VAL A 2 12.30 -1.92 -28.90
CA VAL A 2 12.76 -1.01 -27.84
C VAL A 2 11.98 -1.34 -26.57
N PHE A 3 12.64 -1.97 -25.60
CA PHE A 3 12.07 -2.14 -24.27
C PHE A 3 11.93 -0.75 -23.64
N ARG A 4 10.70 -0.22 -23.62
CA ARG A 4 10.39 0.99 -22.87
C ARG A 4 10.37 0.59 -21.40
N ILE A 5 11.46 0.86 -20.69
CA ILE A 5 11.50 0.70 -19.24
C ILE A 5 10.51 1.73 -18.69
N CYS A 6 9.31 1.28 -18.31
CA CYS A 6 8.41 2.10 -17.51
C CYS A 6 9.09 2.23 -16.14
N GLU A 7 9.51 3.45 -15.79
CA GLU A 7 10.14 3.71 -14.51
C GLU A 7 9.15 3.33 -13.40
N ASP A 8 9.58 2.42 -12.54
CA ASP A 8 8.77 1.92 -11.44
C ASP A 8 8.85 2.93 -10.30
N VAL A 9 7.76 3.65 -10.05
CA VAL A 9 7.59 4.45 -8.83
C VAL A 9 7.43 3.49 -7.64
N GLY A 10 8.54 2.88 -7.25
CA GLY A 10 8.61 1.98 -6.10
C GLY A 10 8.10 2.67 -4.83
N THR A 11 7.79 1.87 -3.81
CA THR A 11 7.33 2.39 -2.52
C THR A 11 8.38 3.33 -1.92
N THR A 12 8.01 4.59 -1.70
CA THR A 12 8.89 5.58 -1.09
C THR A 12 9.26 5.16 0.33
N LYS A 13 10.53 5.33 0.71
CA LYS A 13 11.02 4.96 2.05
C LYS A 13 10.38 5.85 3.11
N ARG A 14 9.63 5.24 4.04
CA ARG A 14 9.07 5.92 5.21
C ARG A 14 10.18 6.36 6.17
N ARG A 15 10.15 7.64 6.58
CA ARG A 15 10.98 8.17 7.66
C ARG A 15 10.17 8.28 8.94
N ARG A 16 10.86 8.32 10.09
CA ARG A 16 10.22 8.56 11.38
C ARG A 16 9.63 9.97 11.40
N MET A 17 8.39 10.10 11.87
CA MET A 17 7.80 11.40 12.17
C MET A 17 8.36 11.90 13.50
N THR A 18 9.04 13.05 13.49
CA THR A 18 9.57 13.70 14.70
C THR A 18 8.62 14.81 15.16
N PRO A 19 8.62 15.19 16.45
CA PRO A 19 7.75 16.28 16.94
C PRO A 19 7.97 17.60 16.18
N ARG A 20 9.23 17.97 15.90
CA ARG A 20 9.55 19.16 15.08
C ARG A 20 8.97 19.09 13.67
N ARG A 21 9.00 17.91 13.04
CA ARG A 21 8.46 17.70 11.69
C ARG A 21 6.93 17.78 11.70
N ALA A 22 6.29 17.18 12.70
CA ALA A 22 4.85 17.26 12.88
C ALA A 22 4.37 18.71 13.10
N LEU A 23 5.04 19.46 13.97
CA LEU A 23 4.75 20.88 14.21
C LEU A 23 4.88 21.71 12.93
N LYS A 24 5.96 21.52 12.18
CA LYS A 24 6.18 22.22 10.91
C LYS A 24 5.05 21.97 9.91
N ILE A 25 4.63 20.71 9.75
CA ILE A 25 3.53 20.33 8.84
C ILE A 25 2.21 20.91 9.35
N TRP A 26 1.98 20.88 10.67
CA TRP A 26 0.80 21.48 11.28
C TRP A 26 0.68 22.98 10.99
N GLU A 27 1.77 23.74 11.18
CA GLU A 27 1.82 25.18 10.92
C GLU A 27 1.58 25.52 9.44
N MET A 28 2.14 24.72 8.52
CA MET A 28 1.90 24.86 7.08
C MET A 28 0.42 24.73 6.71
N HIS A 29 -0.29 23.82 7.38
CA HIS A 29 -1.71 23.55 7.15
C HIS A 29 -2.64 24.34 8.09
N LYS A 30 -2.09 25.20 8.94
CA LYS A 30 -2.84 26.03 9.91
C LYS A 30 -3.79 25.21 10.80
N GLY A 31 -3.40 23.97 11.13
CA GLY A 31 -4.22 23.06 11.94
C GLY A 31 -5.53 22.60 11.25
N ILE A 32 -5.63 22.68 9.93
CA ILE A 32 -6.80 22.24 9.18
C ILE A 32 -6.62 20.79 8.74
N CYS A 33 -7.62 19.95 9.01
CA CYS A 33 -7.63 18.56 8.58
C CYS A 33 -7.57 18.46 7.06
N VAL A 34 -6.61 17.72 6.51
CA VAL A 34 -6.48 17.56 5.05
C VAL A 34 -7.49 16.59 4.42
N LEU A 35 -8.31 15.93 5.23
CA LEU A 35 -9.31 14.96 4.77
C LEU A 35 -10.74 15.53 4.78
N CYS A 36 -11.12 16.26 5.83
CA CYS A 36 -12.45 16.88 5.95
C CYS A 36 -12.44 18.40 5.81
N HIS A 37 -11.26 19.04 5.80
CA HIS A 37 -11.09 20.49 5.72
C HIS A 37 -11.66 21.30 6.91
N GLU A 38 -12.03 20.62 7.99
CA GLU A 38 -12.41 21.26 9.27
C GLU A 38 -11.17 21.56 10.12
N PRO A 39 -11.21 22.60 10.97
CA PRO A 39 -10.14 22.88 11.92
C PRO A 39 -10.06 21.77 12.98
N ILE A 40 -8.84 21.41 13.36
CA ILE A 40 -8.55 20.44 14.41
C ILE A 40 -8.23 21.21 15.70
N ASP A 41 -8.87 20.86 16.83
CA ASP A 41 -8.42 21.31 18.14
C ASP A 41 -7.21 20.46 18.58
N GLY A 42 -6.01 20.91 18.21
CA GLY A 42 -4.77 20.16 18.45
C GLY A 42 -4.42 19.88 19.92
N ALA A 43 -5.12 20.50 20.88
CA ALA A 43 -4.93 20.26 22.32
C ALA A 43 -5.98 19.31 22.91
N ARG A 44 -7.13 19.12 22.25
CA ARG A 44 -8.26 18.31 22.77
C ARG A 44 -8.60 17.11 21.91
N GLU A 45 -8.31 17.16 20.63
CA GLU A 45 -8.64 16.11 19.67
C GLU A 45 -7.43 15.26 19.34
N ASP A 46 -7.69 13.97 19.09
CA ASP A 46 -6.67 13.07 18.57
C ASP A 46 -6.46 13.32 17.07
N TRP A 47 -5.21 13.61 16.70
CA TRP A 47 -4.81 13.83 15.33
C TRP A 47 -3.45 13.21 15.02
N PHE A 48 -3.17 13.05 13.73
CA PHE A 48 -1.89 12.52 13.26
C PHE A 48 -1.51 13.16 11.93
N ILE A 49 -0.28 12.94 11.49
CA ILE A 49 0.16 13.36 10.15
C ILE A 49 -0.15 12.24 9.16
N GLU A 50 -1.02 12.56 8.20
CA GLU A 50 -1.48 11.67 7.16
C GLU A 50 -0.74 11.94 5.83
N HIS A 51 -0.57 10.90 5.02
CA HIS A 51 -0.11 11.00 3.64
C HIS A 51 -1.33 11.09 2.71
N LEU A 52 -1.55 12.19 2.00
CA LEU A 52 -2.68 12.36 1.07
C LEU A 52 -2.74 11.22 0.03
N ILE A 53 -1.59 10.90 -0.56
CA ILE A 53 -1.34 9.71 -1.37
C ILE A 53 -0.52 8.76 -0.52
N ALA A 54 -1.01 7.53 -0.31
CA ALA A 54 -0.28 6.52 0.44
C ALA A 54 1.08 6.18 -0.21
N LEU A 55 2.09 5.90 0.62
CA LEU A 55 3.44 5.54 0.17
C LEU A 55 3.44 4.30 -0.74
N GLU A 56 2.54 3.35 -0.50
CA GLU A 56 2.42 2.15 -1.34
C GLU A 56 1.82 2.42 -2.72
N ASN A 57 1.19 3.59 -2.90
CA ASN A 57 0.65 4.10 -4.16
C ASN A 57 1.55 5.17 -4.78
N GLY A 58 2.83 5.25 -4.38
CA GLY A 58 3.80 6.20 -4.92
C GLY A 58 3.75 7.59 -4.27
N GLY A 59 3.07 7.74 -3.14
CA GLY A 59 3.07 8.97 -2.37
C GLY A 59 4.45 9.30 -1.80
N SER A 60 4.79 10.60 -1.78
CA SER A 60 6.05 11.07 -1.21
C SER A 60 5.99 11.21 0.32
N ASP A 61 7.09 10.87 1.00
CA ASP A 61 7.29 11.17 2.43
C ASP A 61 8.08 12.49 2.62
N GLU A 62 8.19 13.33 1.60
CA GLU A 62 8.89 14.61 1.69
C GLU A 62 7.99 15.75 2.16
N ASP A 63 8.45 16.51 3.16
CA ASP A 63 7.69 17.64 3.73
C ASP A 63 7.34 18.71 2.68
N LYS A 64 8.19 18.88 1.66
CA LYS A 64 8.00 19.87 0.58
C LYS A 64 7.05 19.39 -0.53
N SER A 65 6.68 18.11 -0.52
CA SER A 65 5.85 17.53 -1.60
C SER A 65 4.39 17.96 -1.54
N GLY A 66 3.93 18.51 -0.41
CA GLY A 66 2.51 18.78 -0.15
C GLY A 66 1.69 17.51 0.11
N ASN A 67 2.31 16.33 0.13
CA ASN A 67 1.62 15.06 0.35
C ASN A 67 1.34 14.76 1.84
N LEU A 68 1.77 15.62 2.76
CA LEU A 68 1.68 15.39 4.20
C LEU A 68 0.83 16.48 4.83
N GLY A 69 -0.09 16.12 5.72
CA GLY A 69 -0.87 17.10 6.46
C GLY A 69 -1.52 16.52 7.71
N PRO A 70 -1.98 17.37 8.64
CA PRO A 70 -2.67 16.92 9.83
C PRO A 70 -4.06 16.38 9.46
N ALA A 71 -4.50 15.32 10.15
CA ALA A 71 -5.81 14.72 9.98
C ALA A 71 -6.35 14.23 11.32
N HIS A 72 -7.67 14.29 11.51
CA HIS A 72 -8.29 13.69 12.69
C HIS A 72 -8.11 12.17 12.70
N LEU A 73 -7.92 11.59 13.88
CA LEU A 73 -7.68 10.16 14.05
C LEU A 73 -8.83 9.28 13.55
N TRP A 74 -10.08 9.75 13.64
CA TRP A 74 -11.26 8.98 13.24
C TRP A 74 -11.37 8.74 11.73
N HIS A 75 -10.67 9.52 10.89
CA HIS A 75 -10.59 9.25 9.46
C HIS A 75 -9.64 8.08 9.10
N LYS A 76 -8.72 7.73 10.01
CA LYS A 76 -7.62 6.80 9.74
C LYS A 76 -8.12 5.46 9.20
N ALA A 77 -9.10 4.85 9.88
CA ALA A 77 -9.58 3.52 9.51
C ALA A 77 -10.21 3.49 8.11
N ALA A 78 -11.03 4.50 7.77
CA ALA A 78 -11.67 4.59 6.47
C ALA A 78 -10.63 4.81 5.35
N LYS A 79 -9.65 5.69 5.59
CA LYS A 79 -8.61 5.99 4.62
C LYS A 79 -7.66 4.81 4.41
N ASP A 80 -7.16 4.20 5.49
CA ASP A 80 -6.28 3.02 5.44
C ASP A 80 -6.91 1.90 4.60
N ALA A 81 -8.21 1.65 4.77
CA ALA A 81 -8.94 0.64 4.00
C ALA A 81 -8.96 0.94 2.49
N VAL A 82 -9.19 2.21 2.13
CA VAL A 82 -9.20 2.66 0.73
C VAL A 82 -7.79 2.55 0.12
N ASP A 83 -6.77 3.02 0.84
CA ASP A 83 -5.39 3.02 0.36
C ASP A 83 -4.84 1.62 0.16
N HIS A 84 -5.09 0.71 1.10
CA HIS A 84 -4.69 -0.69 0.98
C HIS A 84 -5.42 -1.40 -0.17
N SER A 85 -6.71 -1.11 -0.37
CA SER A 85 -7.45 -1.63 -1.51
C SER A 85 -6.86 -1.15 -2.84
N ALA A 86 -6.56 0.15 -2.94
CA ALA A 86 -5.93 0.75 -4.12
C ALA A 86 -4.52 0.17 -4.37
N GLY A 87 -3.70 0.03 -3.33
CA GLY A 87 -2.36 -0.55 -3.41
C GLY A 87 -2.39 -2.01 -3.86
N ALA A 88 -3.33 -2.80 -3.34
CA ALA A 88 -3.53 -4.18 -3.80
C ALA A 88 -3.96 -4.25 -5.27
N GLN A 89 -4.79 -3.31 -5.74
CA GLN A 89 -5.14 -3.21 -7.15
C GLN A 89 -3.95 -2.80 -8.02
N ALA A 90 -3.19 -1.78 -7.64
CA ALA A 90 -2.01 -1.33 -8.38
C ALA A 90 -0.97 -2.46 -8.53
N LYS A 91 -0.67 -3.15 -7.43
CA LYS A 91 0.21 -4.34 -7.41
C LYS A 91 -0.32 -5.44 -8.34
N ARG A 92 -1.63 -5.70 -8.36
CA ARG A 92 -2.26 -6.67 -9.28
C ARG A 92 -2.11 -6.27 -10.75
N ARG A 93 -2.39 -5.01 -11.10
CA ARG A 93 -2.25 -4.49 -12.47
C ARG A 93 -0.80 -4.57 -12.94
N LYS A 94 0.15 -4.16 -12.09
CA LYS A 94 1.59 -4.26 -12.37
C LYS A 94 2.02 -5.70 -12.62
N ARG A 95 1.65 -6.64 -11.74
CA ARG A 95 1.93 -8.08 -11.94
C ARG A 95 1.42 -8.57 -13.28
N HIS A 96 0.18 -8.22 -13.65
CA HIS A 96 -0.38 -8.61 -14.94
C HIS A 96 0.38 -8.01 -16.12
N HIS A 97 0.78 -6.74 -16.02
CA HIS A 97 1.52 -6.03 -17.06
C HIS A 97 2.91 -6.63 -17.31
N ILE A 98 3.63 -7.00 -16.24
CA ILE A 98 4.97 -7.62 -16.35
C ILE A 98 4.92 -9.14 -16.52
N GLY A 99 3.75 -9.71 -16.82
CA GLY A 99 3.59 -11.15 -17.09
C GLY A 99 3.62 -12.07 -15.88
N ILE A 100 3.68 -11.54 -14.65
CA ILE A 100 3.52 -12.32 -13.41
C ILE A 100 2.04 -12.67 -13.26
N ARG A 101 1.64 -13.75 -13.93
CA ARG A 101 0.28 -14.29 -13.86
C ARG A 101 0.27 -15.49 -12.94
N GLN A 102 -0.65 -15.48 -11.98
CA GLN A 102 -1.05 -16.74 -11.36
C GLN A 102 -1.94 -17.50 -12.33
N ARG A 103 -1.81 -18.82 -12.35
CA ARG A 103 -2.64 -19.67 -13.18
C ARG A 103 -4.10 -19.51 -12.77
N LYS A 104 -4.98 -19.27 -13.74
CA LYS A 104 -6.42 -19.28 -13.52
C LYS A 104 -6.92 -20.73 -13.61
N GLY A 105 -7.80 -21.14 -12.69
CA GLY A 105 -8.42 -22.47 -12.67
C GLY A 105 -7.81 -23.44 -11.64
N PRO A 106 -8.44 -24.61 -11.45
CA PRO A 106 -7.93 -25.63 -10.52
C PRO A 106 -6.49 -26.03 -10.88
N PRO A 107 -5.65 -26.39 -9.89
CA PRO A 107 -4.29 -26.87 -10.12
C PRO A 107 -4.28 -28.03 -11.15
N ILE A 108 -3.23 -28.14 -11.96
CA ILE A 108 -3.11 -29.33 -12.85
C ILE A 108 -3.00 -30.54 -11.92
N PRO A 109 -3.78 -31.61 -12.12
CA PRO A 109 -3.62 -32.83 -11.35
C PRO A 109 -2.16 -33.32 -11.38
N GLY A 110 -1.54 -33.49 -10.20
CA GLY A 110 -0.14 -33.92 -10.07
C GLY A 110 0.90 -32.79 -10.12
N SER A 111 0.50 -31.54 -10.40
CA SER A 111 1.37 -30.37 -10.26
C SER A 111 1.71 -30.09 -8.79
N LYS A 112 2.78 -29.30 -8.54
CA LYS A 112 3.18 -28.90 -7.19
C LYS A 112 2.08 -28.18 -6.42
N ASP A 113 1.23 -27.44 -7.13
CA ASP A 113 0.12 -26.67 -6.57
C ASP A 113 -1.10 -27.55 -6.26
N SER A 114 -1.12 -28.81 -6.73
CA SER A 114 -2.21 -29.74 -6.46
C SER A 114 -2.01 -30.49 -5.14
N PRO A 115 -3.10 -30.86 -4.43
CA PRO A 115 -3.02 -31.62 -3.18
C PRO A 115 -2.41 -33.01 -3.35
N TRP A 116 -2.32 -33.52 -4.58
CA TRP A 116 -1.89 -34.87 -4.90
C TRP A 116 -0.49 -34.83 -5.51
N LYS A 117 0.47 -35.56 -4.94
CA LYS A 117 1.78 -35.80 -5.55
C LYS A 117 1.77 -37.20 -6.17
N ARG A 118 2.36 -37.35 -7.35
CA ARG A 118 2.65 -38.65 -7.95
C ARG A 118 4.09 -39.03 -7.62
N ARG A 119 4.29 -40.20 -7.02
CA ARG A 119 5.62 -40.78 -6.77
C ARG A 119 6.19 -41.37 -8.08
N MET A 120 7.48 -41.71 -8.07
CA MET A 120 8.16 -42.30 -9.23
C MET A 120 7.61 -43.69 -9.60
N ASP A 121 7.02 -44.40 -8.65
CA ASP A 121 6.31 -45.67 -8.82
C ASP A 121 4.89 -45.51 -9.40
N GLY A 122 4.43 -44.28 -9.60
CA GLY A 122 3.10 -43.96 -10.11
C GLY A 122 2.02 -43.75 -9.04
N THR A 123 2.30 -44.01 -7.77
CA THR A 123 1.34 -43.89 -6.66
C THR A 123 0.96 -42.42 -6.41
N LEU A 124 -0.34 -42.14 -6.25
CA LEU A 124 -0.86 -40.82 -5.88
C LEU A 124 -1.03 -40.72 -4.36
N GLU A 125 -0.37 -39.75 -3.75
CA GLU A 125 -0.49 -39.48 -2.32
C GLU A 125 -0.86 -38.03 -2.06
N ARG A 126 -1.56 -37.79 -0.95
CA ARG A 126 -1.80 -36.42 -0.49
C ARG A 126 -0.46 -35.81 -0.07
N ARG A 127 -0.15 -34.64 -0.61
CA ARG A 127 1.06 -33.87 -0.26
C ARG A 127 0.88 -33.32 1.16
N SER A 128 1.71 -33.77 2.09
CA SER A 128 1.77 -33.21 3.45
C SER A 128 2.28 -31.76 3.38
N LYS A 129 1.72 -30.89 4.23
CA LYS A 129 2.13 -29.48 4.35
C LYS A 129 3.54 -29.36 4.91
#